data_AF-A0A7K4CYQ2-F1
#
_entry.id   AF-A0A7K4CYQ2-F1
#
_cell.length_a   1.000
_cell.length_b   1.000
_cell.length_c   1.000
_cell.angle_alpha   90.00
_cell.angle_beta   90.00
_cell.angle_gamma   90.00
#
_symmetry.space_group_name_H-M   'P 1'
#
loop_
_entity.id
_entity.type
_entity.pdbx_description
1 polymer ?
#
loop_
_entity_poly.entity_id
_entity_poly.type
_entity_poly.pdbx_seq_one_letter_code
_entity_poly.pdbx_strand_id
1 'polypeptide(L)' 'MVVDDVPEEYAFVRAQSCEACGCTGSYDVKLQSLVRIDGAPHDVLDCKCKECGAEKSFTFDVTRIFARYDEIFKQ' A
#
# COMPACT_ATOMS: atom_id res chain seq x y z
N MET A 1 0.28 0.04 -8.41
CA MET A 1 0.69 -1.38 -8.66
C MET A 1 -0.54 -2.24 -8.43
N VAL A 2 -0.82 -3.24 -9.28
CA VAL A 2 -1.89 -4.21 -9.02
C VAL A 2 -1.32 -5.30 -8.10
N VAL A 3 -2.08 -5.70 -7.09
CA VAL A 3 -1.70 -6.76 -6.15
C VAL A 3 -2.81 -7.80 -6.05
N ASP A 4 -2.43 -9.05 -5.79
CA ASP A 4 -3.39 -10.14 -5.61
C ASP A 4 -3.57 -10.54 -4.13
N ASP A 5 -2.73 -10.02 -3.21
CA ASP A 5 -2.92 -10.13 -1.75
C ASP A 5 -2.34 -8.92 -0.96
N VAL A 6 -2.82 -8.72 0.28
CA VAL A 6 -2.36 -7.64 1.18
C VAL A 6 -0.90 -7.82 1.64
N PRO A 7 -0.41 -9.02 2.02
CA PRO A 7 0.99 -9.22 2.36
C PRO A 7 2.00 -8.75 1.30
N GLU A 8 1.66 -8.85 0.02
CA GLU A 8 2.45 -8.40 -1.13
C GLU A 8 2.71 -6.88 -1.07
N GLU A 9 1.71 -6.08 -0.69
CA GLU A 9 1.82 -4.62 -0.54
C GLU A 9 2.88 -4.26 0.49
N TYR A 10 2.81 -4.91 1.66
CA TYR A 10 3.77 -4.68 2.74
C TYR A 10 5.17 -5.16 2.39
N ALA A 11 5.30 -6.28 1.66
CA ALA A 11 6.59 -6.75 1.17
C ALA A 11 7.20 -5.76 0.17
N PHE A 12 6.37 -5.22 -0.74
CA PHE A 12 6.78 -4.19 -1.68
C PHE A 12 7.28 -2.94 -0.94
N VAL A 13 6.51 -2.39 -0.01
CA VAL A 13 6.90 -1.20 0.78
C VAL A 13 8.24 -1.43 1.50
N ARG A 14 8.41 -2.60 2.14
CA ARG A 14 9.65 -2.96 2.84
C ARG A 14 10.85 -3.19 1.92
N ALA A 15 10.64 -3.36 0.62
CA ALA A 15 11.74 -3.46 -0.34
C ALA A 15 12.17 -2.09 -0.90
N GLN A 16 11.38 -1.03 -0.70
CA GLN A 16 11.67 0.28 -1.27
C GLN A 16 12.79 1.02 -0.53
N SER A 17 13.63 1.68 -1.31
CA SER A 17 14.59 2.65 -0.80
C SER A 17 13.92 4.00 -0.57
N CYS A 18 14.36 4.69 0.48
CA CYS A 18 13.93 6.05 0.74
C CYS A 18 14.58 7.01 -0.28
N GLU A 19 13.76 7.73 -1.03
CA GLU A 19 14.26 8.68 -2.04
C GLU A 19 15.01 9.88 -1.42
N ALA A 20 14.72 10.21 -0.16
CA ALA A 20 15.33 11.35 0.53
C ALA A 20 16.74 11.04 1.07
N CYS A 21 16.94 9.85 1.67
CA CYS A 21 18.22 9.50 2.31
C CYS A 21 18.91 8.26 1.73
N GLY A 22 18.28 7.56 0.77
CA GLY A 22 18.85 6.40 0.08
C GLY A 22 18.84 5.09 0.87
N CYS A 23 18.37 5.07 2.12
CA CYS A 23 18.33 3.84 2.91
C CYS A 23 17.28 2.86 2.38
N THR A 24 17.61 1.57 2.32
CA THR A 24 16.69 0.52 1.84
C THR A 24 15.96 -0.12 2.99
N GLY A 25 14.66 -0.37 2.81
CA GLY A 25 13.85 -1.18 3.72
C GLY A 25 13.49 -0.52 5.04
N SER A 26 13.42 0.80 5.04
CA SER A 26 13.20 1.60 6.24
C SER A 26 11.80 2.23 6.31
N TYR A 27 10.86 1.93 5.41
CA TYR A 27 9.51 2.48 5.50
C TYR A 27 8.64 1.70 6.50
N ASP A 28 8.15 2.39 7.53
CA ASP A 28 7.09 1.91 8.41
C ASP A 28 5.74 2.43 7.92
N VAL A 29 4.76 1.54 7.77
CA VAL A 29 3.37 1.92 7.50
C VAL A 29 2.79 2.59 8.75
N LYS A 30 2.22 3.78 8.58
CA LYS A 30 1.55 4.55 9.63
C LYS A 30 0.04 4.50 9.52
N LEU A 31 -0.47 4.55 8.29
CA LEU A 31 -1.89 4.46 8.01
C LEU A 31 -2.08 3.61 6.75
N GLN A 32 -3.13 2.80 6.79
CA GLN A 32 -3.66 2.09 5.63
C GLN A 32 -5.09 2.60 5.42
N SER A 33 -5.43 2.93 4.18
CA SER A 33 -6.74 3.49 3.83
C SER A 33 -7.23 2.98 2.50
N LEU A 34 -8.45 2.42 2.50
CA LEU A 34 -9.16 2.04 1.28
C LEU A 34 -9.88 3.27 0.70
N VAL A 35 -9.49 3.68 -0.50
CA VAL A 35 -10.06 4.84 -1.20
C VAL A 35 -10.59 4.43 -2.58
N ARG A 36 -11.36 5.31 -3.22
CA ARG A 36 -11.76 5.15 -4.63
C ARG A 36 -11.07 6.20 -5.48
N ILE A 37 -10.31 5.74 -6.47
CA ILE A 37 -9.66 6.59 -7.48
C ILE A 37 -10.29 6.21 -8.82
N ASP A 38 -10.91 7.18 -9.49
CA ASP A 38 -11.65 6.98 -10.75
C ASP A 38 -12.69 5.83 -10.69
N GLY A 39 -13.32 5.65 -9.52
CA GLY A 39 -14.33 4.62 -9.26
C GLY A 39 -13.79 3.26 -8.85
N ALA A 40 -12.50 2.99 -9.07
CA ALA A 40 -11.84 1.74 -8.70
C ALA A 40 -11.29 1.78 -7.25
N PRO A 41 -11.43 0.69 -6.48
CA PRO A 41 -10.89 0.62 -5.12
C PRO A 41 -9.36 0.53 -5.15
N HIS A 42 -8.72 1.38 -4.35
CA HIS A 42 -7.29 1.41 -4.17
C HIS A 42 -6.97 1.37 -2.68
N ASP A 43 -5.92 0.64 -2.33
CA ASP A 43 -5.35 0.68 -0.99
C ASP A 43 -4.17 1.66 -0.96
N VAL A 44 -4.15 2.53 0.04
CA VAL A 44 -3.13 3.55 0.22
C VAL A 44 -2.40 3.31 1.53
N LEU A 45 -1.08 3.08 1.45
CA LEU A 45 -0.20 2.93 2.60
C LEU A 45 0.64 4.20 2.78
N ASP A 46 0.27 5.01 3.77
CA ASP A 46 1.07 6.16 4.19
C ASP A 46 2.21 5.67 5.08
N CYS A 47 3.43 5.93 4.65
CA CYS A 47 4.63 5.40 5.26
C CYS A 47 5.57 6.50 5.70
N LYS A 48 6.39 6.19 6.71
CA LYS A 48 7.46 7.05 7.19
C LYS A 48 8.78 6.30 7.22
N CYS A 49 9.83 6.90 6.66
CA CYS A 49 11.18 6.38 6.76
C CYS A 49 11.65 6.39 8.22
N LYS A 50 12.11 5.25 8.73
CA LYS A 50 12.66 5.07 10.08
C LYS A 50 13.94 5.87 10.31
N GLU A 51 14.74 6.07 9.27
CA GLU A 51 16.05 6.70 9.37
C GLU A 51 15.96 8.23 9.32
N CYS A 52 15.30 8.79 8.30
CA CYS A 52 15.26 10.25 8.09
C CYS A 52 13.90 10.89 8.40
N GLY A 53 12.86 10.09 8.63
CA GLY A 53 11.52 10.58 8.90
C GLY A 53 10.74 11.07 7.67
N ALA A 54 11.29 10.98 6.45
CA ALA A 54 10.58 11.35 5.23
C ALA A 54 9.32 10.51 5.03
N GLU A 55 8.23 11.16 4.61
CA GLU A 55 6.94 10.52 4.36
C GLU A 55 6.80 10.12 2.89
N LYS A 56 6.11 9.01 2.64
CA LYS A 56 5.80 8.52 1.30
C LYS A 56 4.52 7.69 1.32
N SER A 57 3.64 7.93 0.37
CA SER A 57 2.42 7.14 0.19
C SER A 57 2.61 6.16 -0.96
N PHE A 58 2.17 4.92 -0.77
CA PHE A 58 2.11 3.89 -1.81
C PHE A 58 0.66 3.57 -2.13
N THR A 59 0.34 3.48 -3.42
CA THR A 59 -1.02 3.21 -3.90
C THR A 59 -1.08 1.91 -4.68
N PHE A 60 -1.96 1.02 -4.23
CA PHE A 60 -2.18 -0.30 -4.80
C PHE A 60 -3.59 -0.40 -5.36
N ASP A 61 -3.71 -0.89 -6.59
CA ASP A 61 -5.00 -1.23 -7.18
C ASP A 61 -5.41 -2.59 -6.63
N VAL A 62 -6.46 -2.59 -5.81
CA VAL A 62 -6.99 -3.78 -5.15
C VAL A 62 -8.31 -4.23 -5.77
N THR A 63 -8.63 -3.81 -6.98
CA THR A 63 -9.90 -4.15 -7.67
C THR A 63 -10.13 -5.65 -7.72
N ARG A 64 -9.09 -6.44 -8.00
CA ARG A 64 -9.19 -7.91 -8.08
C ARG A 64 -9.48 -8.55 -6.72
N ILE A 65 -8.80 -8.07 -5.68
CA ILE A 65 -9.00 -8.52 -4.30
C ILE A 65 -10.41 -8.12 -3.86
N PHE A 66 -10.77 -6.86 -4.03
CA PHE A 66 -12.05 -6.30 -3.60
C PHE A 66 -13.24 -6.99 -4.26
N ALA A 67 -13.17 -7.29 -5.56
CA ALA A 67 -14.22 -8.05 -6.26
C ALA A 67 -14.45 -9.43 -5.62
N ARG A 68 -13.37 -10.16 -5.32
CA ARG A 68 -13.45 -11.47 -4.66
C ARG A 68 -14.08 -11.40 -3.27
N TYR A 69 -13.78 -10.36 -2.49
CA TYR A 69 -14.42 -10.16 -1.18
C TYR A 69 -15.89 -9.73 -1.32
N ASP A 70 -16.22 -8.84 -2.25
CA ASP A 70 -17.60 -8.40 -2.48
C ASP A 70 -18.52 -9.58 -2.89
N GLU A 71 -18.01 -10.53 -3.66
CA GLU A 71 -18.70 -11.78 -4.01
C GLU A 71 -18.94 -12.71 -2.80
N ILE A 72 -18.04 -12.70 -1.81
CA ILE A 72 -18.11 -13.56 -0.63
C ILE A 72 -18.98 -12.94 0.48
N PHE A 73 -19.00 -11.61 0.59
CA PHE A 73 -19.63 -10.89 1.71
C PHE A 73 -20.95 -10.19 1.35
N LYS A 74 -21.48 -10.40 0.14
CA LYS A 74 -22.90 -10.16 -0.17
C LYS A 74 -23.78 -11.22 0.53
N GLN A 75 -24.12 -10.96 1.79
CA GLN A 75 -25.28 -11.56 2.47
C GLN A 75 -26.45 -10.58 2.45
#